data_AF-E5EZP5-F1
#
_entry.id   AF-E5EZP5-F1
#
_cell.length_a   1.000
_cell.length_b   1.000
_cell.length_c   1.000
_cell.angle_alpha   90.00
_cell.angle_beta   90.00
_cell.angle_gamma   90.00
#
_symmetry.space_group_name_H-M   'P 1'
#
loop_
_entity.id
_entity.type
_entity.pdbx_description
1 polymer ?
#
loop_
_entity_poly.entity_id
_entity_poly.type
_entity_poly.pdbx_seq_one_letter_code
_entity_poly.pdbx_strand_id
1 'polypeptide(L)' 'DAKATYELDPNGPCSVVTKERCLDEVIGRYEDVDEAVSQLSHGALEHVTLYSLLTD' A
#
# COMPACT_ATOMS: atom_id res chain seq x y z
N ASP A 1 -12.39 9.29 -3.04
CA ASP A 1 -12.40 8.65 -4.37
C ASP A 1 -12.06 7.17 -4.35
N ALA A 2 -10.85 6.74 -3.97
CA ALA A 2 -10.44 5.33 -4.03
C ALA A 2 -11.40 4.32 -3.34
N LYS A 3 -11.92 4.66 -2.14
CA LYS A 3 -12.90 3.81 -1.45
C LYS A 3 -14.20 3.64 -2.25
N ALA A 4 -14.71 4.72 -2.83
CA ALA A 4 -15.94 4.67 -3.62
C ALA A 4 -15.73 3.88 -4.92
N THR A 5 -14.55 3.99 -5.55
CA THR A 5 -14.19 3.17 -6.72
C THR A 5 -14.20 1.67 -6.40
N TYR A 6 -13.63 1.27 -5.25
CA TYR A 6 -13.67 -0.12 -4.79
C TYR A 6 -15.09 -0.62 -4.52
N GLU A 7 -15.95 0.21 -3.90
CA GLU A 7 -17.36 -0.13 -3.65
C GLU A 7 -18.18 -0.26 -4.95
N LEU A 8 -17.79 0.47 -6.02
CA LEU A 8 -18.42 0.39 -7.33
C LEU A 8 -17.96 -0.84 -8.14
N ASP A 9 -16.66 -1.15 -8.12
CA ASP A 9 -16.10 -2.35 -8.73
C ASP A 9 -14.97 -2.96 -7.87
N PRO A 10 -15.25 -4.06 -7.15
CA PRO A 10 -14.28 -4.72 -6.28
C PRO A 10 -13.08 -5.33 -7.03
N ASN A 11 -13.21 -5.61 -8.32
CA ASN A 11 -12.11 -6.11 -9.17
C ASN A 11 -11.48 -4.98 -10.01
N GLY A 12 -11.86 -3.73 -9.73
CA GLY A 12 -11.36 -2.55 -10.40
C GLY A 12 -9.94 -2.16 -9.96
N PRO A 13 -9.49 -0.96 -10.31
CA PRO A 13 -8.11 -0.51 -10.10
C PRO A 13 -7.78 -0.13 -8.64
N CYS A 14 -8.76 -0.06 -7.76
CA CYS A 14 -8.58 0.33 -6.36
C CYS A 14 -8.87 -0.86 -5.45
N SER A 15 -7.86 -1.29 -4.69
CA SER A 15 -8.01 -2.36 -3.69
C SER A 15 -7.85 -1.80 -2.29
N VAL A 16 -8.49 -2.44 -1.31
CA VAL A 16 -8.32 -2.09 0.11
C VAL A 16 -7.07 -2.77 0.64
N VAL A 17 -6.20 -2.00 1.29
CA VAL A 17 -5.00 -2.48 1.98
C VAL A 17 -5.10 -2.11 3.46
N THR A 18 -4.94 -3.09 4.33
CA THR A 18 -4.98 -2.89 5.80
C THR A 18 -3.69 -2.22 6.29
N LYS A 19 -3.74 -1.65 7.49
CA LYS A 19 -2.57 -1.01 8.14
C LYS A 19 -2.43 -1.52 9.58
N GLU A 20 -2.52 -2.83 9.76
CA GLU A 20 -2.51 -3.45 11.09
C GLU A 20 -1.10 -3.76 11.56
N ARG A 21 -0.18 -4.04 10.62
CA ARG A 21 1.21 -4.40 10.91
C ARG A 21 2.15 -3.22 10.68
N CYS A 22 2.19 -2.27 11.62
CA CYS A 22 3.11 -1.13 11.53
C CYS A 22 4.56 -1.56 11.80
N LEU A 23 5.46 -1.26 10.86
CA LEU A 23 6.90 -1.51 10.98
C LEU A 23 7.63 -0.28 11.49
N ASP A 24 7.25 0.90 11.00
CA ASP A 24 7.83 2.17 11.42
C ASP A 24 6.81 3.31 11.23
N GLU A 25 6.35 3.88 12.34
CA GLU A 25 5.37 4.98 12.33
C GLU A 25 5.96 6.31 11.83
N VAL A 26 7.27 6.53 11.96
CA VAL A 26 7.93 7.78 11.61
C VAL A 26 8.01 7.96 10.10
N ILE A 27 8.43 6.90 9.40
CA ILE A 27 8.47 6.88 7.93
C ILE A 27 7.17 6.36 7.31
N GLY A 28 6.26 5.82 8.14
CA GLY A 28 4.96 5.33 7.73
C GLY A 28 5.01 4.01 6.97
N ARG A 29 5.85 3.07 7.40
CA ARG A 29 5.97 1.72 6.83
C ARG A 29 5.04 0.73 7.52
N TYR A 30 4.37 -0.07 6.70
CA TYR A 30 3.44 -1.11 7.14
C TYR A 30 3.66 -2.36 6.30
N GLU A 31 3.75 -3.52 6.94
CA GLU A 31 4.00 -4.80 6.25
C GLU A 31 2.88 -5.14 5.27
N ASP A 32 1.63 -4.88 5.64
CA ASP A 32 0.45 -5.05 4.78
C ASP A 32 0.56 -4.22 3.47
N VAL A 33 1.15 -3.04 3.56
CA VAL A 33 1.31 -2.12 2.42
C VAL A 33 2.43 -2.61 1.52
N ASP A 34 3.55 -3.04 2.09
CA ASP A 34 4.69 -3.60 1.35
C ASP A 34 4.27 -4.88 0.59
N GLU A 35 3.53 -5.79 1.23
CA GLU A 35 3.00 -7.00 0.58
C GLU A 35 2.07 -6.68 -0.60
N ALA A 36 1.15 -5.73 -0.42
CA ALA A 36 0.23 -5.31 -1.48
C ALA A 36 0.96 -4.65 -2.65
N VAL A 37 1.94 -3.79 -2.35
CA VAL A 37 2.77 -3.11 -3.34
C VAL A 37 3.60 -4.12 -4.13
N SER A 38 4.22 -5.08 -3.47
CA SER A 38 5.00 -6.15 -4.12
C SER A 38 4.14 -6.99 -5.07
N GLN A 39 2.95 -7.40 -4.62
CA GLN A 39 2.02 -8.19 -5.44
C GLN A 39 1.49 -7.39 -6.65
N LEU A 40 1.04 -6.16 -6.44
CA LEU A 40 0.43 -5.34 -7.49
C LEU A 40 1.47 -4.80 -8.49
N SER A 41 2.69 -4.54 -8.02
CA SER A 41 3.80 -4.09 -8.88
C SER A 41 4.48 -5.24 -9.64
N HIS A 42 4.08 -6.50 -9.40
CA HIS A 42 4.71 -7.69 -9.96
C HIS A 42 6.22 -7.76 -9.65
N GLY A 43 6.61 -7.36 -8.43
CA GLY A 43 8.00 -7.34 -7.97
C GLY A 43 8.84 -6.16 -8.49
N ALA A 44 8.21 -5.13 -9.06
CA ALA A 44 8.92 -3.90 -9.45
C ALA A 44 9.20 -2.97 -8.26
N LEU A 45 8.40 -3.07 -7.19
CA LEU A 45 8.56 -2.30 -5.97
C LEU A 45 8.29 -3.22 -4.77
N GLU A 46 9.20 -3.28 -3.80
CA GLU A 46 9.07 -4.18 -2.64
C GLU A 46 8.53 -3.46 -1.40
N HIS A 47 8.87 -2.17 -1.24
CA HIS A 47 8.51 -1.38 -0.07
C HIS A 47 8.10 0.03 -0.48
N VAL A 48 7.37 0.72 0.39
CA VAL A 48 7.10 2.15 0.22
C VAL A 48 7.08 2.85 1.57
N THR A 49 7.74 4.01 1.64
CA THR A 49 7.57 4.90 2.79
C THR A 49 6.52 5.95 2.48
N LEU A 50 5.55 6.11 3.38
CA LEU A 50 4.43 7.03 3.15
C LEU A 50 4.81 8.49 3.47
N TYR A 51 5.80 8.70 4.32
CA TYR A 51 6.14 10.02 4.87
C TYR A 51 7.57 10.48 4.57
N SER A 52 8.34 9.72 3.79
CA SER A 52 9.68 10.09 3.35
C SER A 52 9.79 10.07 1.83
N LEU A 53 10.51 11.04 1.27
CA LEU A 53 10.88 11.06 -0.16
C LEU A 53 12.30 10.53 -0.39
N LEU A 54 13.09 10.37 0.68
CA LEU A 54 14.51 10.04 0.62
C LEU A 54 14.80 8.58 0.98
N THR A 55 13.77 7.82 1.33
CA THR A 55 13.89 6.45 1.83
C THR A 55 12.81 5.61 1.17
N ASP A 56 13.22 4.54 0.50
CA ASP A 56 12.35 3.50 -0.07
C ASP A 56 12.50 2.23 0.79
#